data_AF-A0A2I0QAK9-F1
#
_entry.id   AF-A0A2I0QAK9-F1
#
_cell.length_a   1.000
_cell.length_b   1.000
_cell.length_c   1.000
_cell.angle_alpha   90.00
_cell.angle_beta   90.00
_cell.angle_gamma   90.00
#
_symmetry.space_group_name_H-M   'P 1'
#
loop_
_entity.id
_entity.type
_entity.pdbx_description
1 polymer ?
#
loop_
_entity_poly.entity_id
_entity_poly.type
_entity_poly.pdbx_seq_one_letter_code
_entity_poly.pdbx_strand_id
1 'polypeptide(L)'
;KNLLDYINNFIIPIQMEHIGKEKLLLPCKKNDKILNDYAQLFLNRFQSNLSNNDRKFIVEIWHTSQIIGMFFKVIPFSEYKEDIKWENKQNESTIIKFITKLGSEKITDQLFVQKDVRGFEKEYFYIFKPNEKRLWHKAIGYLDVNEFADAILKAGRDSK
;
A
#
# COMPACT_ATOMS: atom_id res chain seq x y z
N LYS A 1 -4.30 -13.22 15.72
CA LYS A 1 -4.37 -11.95 16.49
C LYS A 1 -4.86 -10.77 15.63
N ASN A 2 -4.16 -10.39 14.55
CA ASN A 2 -4.55 -9.21 13.74
C ASN A 2 -5.93 -9.31 13.07
N LEU A 3 -6.35 -10.52 12.63
CA LEU A 3 -7.69 -10.72 12.07
C LEU A 3 -8.79 -10.52 13.10
N LEU A 4 -8.64 -11.09 14.30
CA LEU A 4 -9.59 -10.90 15.40
C LEU A 4 -9.67 -9.43 15.82
N ASP A 5 -8.52 -8.74 15.87
CA ASP A 5 -8.47 -7.30 16.13
C ASP A 5 -9.25 -6.51 15.06
N TYR A 6 -9.04 -6.82 13.78
CA TYR A 6 -9.76 -6.19 12.68
C TYR A 6 -11.27 -6.44 12.76
N ILE A 7 -11.69 -7.68 13.03
CA ILE A 7 -13.10 -8.04 13.15
C ILE A 7 -13.75 -7.26 14.31
N ASN A 8 -13.13 -7.27 15.48
CA ASN A 8 -13.69 -6.68 16.69
C ASN A 8 -13.66 -5.15 16.69
N ASN A 9 -12.61 -4.54 16.15
CA ASN A 9 -12.41 -3.10 16.20
C ASN A 9 -12.88 -2.37 14.95
N PHE A 10 -13.06 -3.07 13.81
CA PHE A 10 -13.51 -2.45 12.56
C PHE A 10 -14.81 -3.03 12.03
N ILE A 11 -14.88 -4.33 11.78
CA ILE A 11 -16.03 -4.93 11.05
C ILE A 11 -17.31 -4.90 11.88
N ILE A 12 -17.28 -5.45 13.10
CA ILE A 12 -18.46 -5.52 13.97
C ILE A 12 -19.01 -4.11 14.27
N PRO A 13 -18.18 -3.12 14.69
CA PRO A 13 -18.69 -1.77 14.96
C PRO A 13 -19.34 -1.09 13.76
N ILE A 14 -18.82 -1.31 12.55
CA ILE A 14 -19.38 -0.72 11.33
C ILE A 14 -20.72 -1.37 10.99
N GLN A 15 -20.80 -2.71 11.00
CA GLN A 15 -22.00 -3.47 10.62
C GLN A 15 -23.15 -3.30 11.62
N MET A 16 -22.82 -3.28 12.92
CA MET A 16 -23.79 -3.15 14.01
C MET A 16 -24.14 -1.69 14.33
N GLU A 17 -23.61 -0.74 13.56
CA GLU A 17 -23.82 0.68 13.75
C GLU A 17 -23.45 1.21 15.15
N HIS A 18 -22.41 0.63 15.76
CA HIS A 18 -22.00 1.02 17.11
C HIS A 18 -21.63 2.51 17.17
N ILE A 19 -22.00 3.16 18.28
CA ILE A 19 -21.64 4.56 18.56
C ILE A 19 -20.11 4.70 18.49
N GLY A 20 -19.63 5.60 17.62
CA GLY A 20 -18.20 5.85 17.41
C GLY A 20 -17.57 5.17 16.19
N LYS A 21 -18.33 4.40 15.39
CA LYS A 21 -17.86 3.81 14.12
C LYS A 21 -17.29 4.84 13.13
N GLU A 22 -17.78 6.08 13.19
CA GLU A 22 -17.28 7.23 12.44
C GLU A 22 -15.74 7.36 12.53
N LYS A 23 -15.17 7.04 13.71
CA LYS A 23 -13.73 7.12 13.99
C LYS A 23 -12.89 6.17 13.13
N LEU A 24 -13.50 5.11 12.62
CA LEU A 24 -12.87 4.08 11.79
C LEU A 24 -12.85 4.47 10.30
N LEU A 25 -13.73 5.40 9.92
CA LEU A 25 -13.77 6.06 8.61
C LEU A 25 -12.91 7.33 8.59
N LEU A 26 -12.37 7.76 9.75
CA LEU A 26 -11.50 8.91 9.79
C LEU A 26 -10.24 8.69 8.96
N PRO A 27 -9.72 9.77 8.35
CA PRO A 27 -8.47 9.71 7.63
C PRO A 27 -7.29 9.41 8.55
N CYS A 28 -6.33 8.66 8.01
CA CYS A 28 -4.99 8.57 8.56
C CYS A 28 -4.33 9.94 8.49
N LYS A 29 -3.69 10.35 9.58
CA LYS A 29 -2.86 11.57 9.60
C LYS A 29 -1.52 11.31 8.90
N LYS A 30 -0.79 12.38 8.59
CA LYS A 30 0.61 12.24 8.17
C LYS A 30 1.41 11.54 9.28
N ASN A 31 2.29 10.62 8.90
CA ASN A 31 3.10 9.81 9.81
C ASN A 31 2.27 8.96 10.80
N ASP A 32 1.00 8.66 10.48
CA ASP A 32 0.17 7.80 11.31
C ASP A 32 0.80 6.41 11.44
N LYS A 33 0.84 5.89 12.66
CA LYS A 33 1.43 4.59 12.98
C LYS A 33 0.81 3.47 12.15
N ILE A 34 -0.49 3.55 11.83
CA ILE A 34 -1.18 2.55 11.02
C ILE A 34 -0.52 2.38 9.65
N LEU A 35 -0.09 3.48 9.02
CA LEU A 35 0.53 3.45 7.70
C LEU A 35 1.97 2.92 7.77
N ASN A 36 2.72 3.28 8.81
CA ASN A 36 4.05 2.71 9.03
C ASN A 36 3.98 1.20 9.33
N ASP A 37 3.03 0.77 10.17
CA ASP A 37 2.83 -0.64 10.49
C ASP A 37 2.46 -1.46 9.25
N TYR A 38 1.65 -0.87 8.36
CA TYR A 38 1.27 -1.46 7.08
C TYR A 38 2.49 -1.57 6.15
N ALA A 39 3.25 -0.49 5.95
CA ALA A 39 4.46 -0.48 5.13
C ALA A 39 5.51 -1.49 5.63
N GLN A 40 5.66 -1.63 6.95
CA GLN A 40 6.58 -2.57 7.56
C GLN A 40 6.28 -4.03 7.19
N LEU A 41 5.02 -4.39 6.90
CA LEU A 41 4.69 -5.75 6.46
C LEU A 41 5.37 -6.09 5.13
N PHE A 42 5.40 -5.13 4.20
CA PHE A 42 6.05 -5.30 2.90
C PHE A 42 7.56 -5.36 3.06
N LEU A 43 8.16 -4.49 3.87
CA LEU A 43 9.59 -4.55 4.18
C LEU A 43 9.96 -5.94 4.73
N ASN A 44 9.24 -6.41 5.76
CA ASN A 44 9.49 -7.71 6.36
C ASN A 44 9.39 -8.87 5.36
N ARG A 45 8.50 -8.77 4.37
CA ARG A 45 8.30 -9.83 3.37
C ARG A 45 9.36 -9.81 2.27
N PHE A 46 9.74 -8.64 1.79
CA PHE A 46 10.46 -8.50 0.52
C PHE A 46 11.90 -7.99 0.69
N GLN A 47 12.23 -7.30 1.77
CA GLN A 47 13.53 -6.64 1.93
C GLN A 47 14.70 -7.63 1.89
N SER A 48 14.56 -8.82 2.48
CA SER A 48 15.59 -9.86 2.46
C SER A 48 15.90 -10.40 1.06
N ASN A 49 14.93 -10.34 0.15
CA ASN A 49 15.03 -10.91 -1.19
C ASN A 49 15.36 -9.85 -2.25
N LEU A 50 14.99 -8.58 -1.98
CA LEU A 50 15.10 -7.48 -2.93
C LEU A 50 16.19 -6.46 -2.57
N SER A 51 16.79 -6.56 -1.38
CA SER A 51 17.95 -5.74 -0.98
C SER A 51 19.25 -6.53 -1.09
N ASN A 52 20.31 -5.85 -1.52
CA ASN A 52 21.68 -6.37 -1.52
C ASN A 52 22.67 -5.22 -1.23
N ASN A 53 23.95 -5.39 -1.57
CA ASN A 53 24.97 -4.36 -1.32
C ASN A 53 24.80 -3.12 -2.21
N ASP A 54 24.24 -3.27 -3.40
CA ASP A 54 24.12 -2.19 -4.39
C ASP A 54 22.73 -1.58 -4.42
N ARG A 55 21.72 -2.27 -3.89
CA ARG A 55 20.31 -1.89 -3.96
C ARG A 55 19.57 -2.12 -2.66
N LYS A 56 18.60 -1.26 -2.37
CA LYS A 56 17.74 -1.33 -1.19
C LYS A 56 16.27 -1.32 -1.58
N PHE A 57 15.50 -2.20 -0.95
CA PHE A 57 14.05 -2.20 -1.04
C PHE A 57 13.48 -1.24 0.01
N ILE A 58 12.72 -0.24 -0.44
CA ILE A 58 12.12 0.79 0.41
C ILE A 58 10.63 0.95 0.10
N VAL A 59 9.91 1.59 1.01
CA VAL A 59 8.53 2.02 0.83
C VAL A 59 8.46 3.54 0.77
N GLU A 60 7.91 4.08 -0.30
CA GLU A 60 7.61 5.50 -0.42
C GLU A 60 6.11 5.73 -0.27
N ILE A 61 5.71 6.57 0.69
CA ILE A 61 4.32 6.85 1.02
C ILE A 61 3.96 8.24 0.49
N TRP A 62 3.00 8.31 -0.43
CA TRP A 62 2.36 9.53 -0.88
C TRP A 62 1.06 9.71 -0.12
N HIS A 63 0.96 10.78 0.67
CA HIS A 63 -0.20 11.05 1.52
C HIS A 63 -0.94 12.31 1.05
N THR A 64 -2.26 12.18 0.84
CA THR A 64 -3.17 13.30 0.63
C THR A 64 -4.39 13.19 1.54
N SER A 65 -5.29 14.18 1.48
CA SER A 65 -6.52 14.19 2.26
C SER A 65 -7.43 12.99 1.92
N GLN A 66 -7.51 12.61 0.64
CA GLN A 66 -8.46 11.61 0.12
C GLN A 66 -7.83 10.26 -0.19
N ILE A 67 -6.58 10.23 -0.67
CA ILE A 67 -5.94 9.03 -1.20
C ILE A 67 -4.53 8.89 -0.61
N ILE A 68 -4.14 7.66 -0.32
CA ILE A 68 -2.76 7.32 0.01
C ILE A 68 -2.25 6.34 -1.04
N GLY A 69 -1.06 6.63 -1.57
CA GLY A 69 -0.29 5.73 -2.42
C GLY A 69 0.91 5.20 -1.66
N MET A 70 1.17 3.89 -1.74
CA MET A 70 2.42 3.31 -1.30
C MET A 70 3.12 2.68 -2.50
N PHE A 71 4.39 3.04 -2.67
CA PHE A 71 5.25 2.53 -3.72
C PHE A 71 6.35 1.71 -3.07
N PHE A 72 6.54 0.49 -3.57
CA PHE A 72 7.49 -0.48 -3.07
C PHE A 72 8.61 -0.59 -4.10
N LYS A 73 9.71 0.09 -3.83
CA LYS A 73 10.75 0.38 -4.83
C LYS A 73 12.06 -0.31 -4.47
N VAL A 74 12.79 -0.73 -5.50
CA VAL A 74 14.22 -1.09 -5.35
C VAL A 74 15.05 0.09 -5.86
N ILE A 75 15.81 0.72 -4.97
CA ILE A 75 16.64 1.90 -5.30
C ILE A 75 18.13 1.59 -5.15
N PRO A 76 19.04 2.32 -5.84
CA PRO A 76 20.48 2.22 -5.58
C PRO A 76 20.83 2.54 -4.13
N PHE A 77 21.82 1.85 -3.55
CA PHE A 77 22.28 2.11 -2.18
C PHE A 77 22.77 3.54 -1.98
N SER A 78 23.32 4.17 -3.02
CA SER A 78 23.74 5.58 -3.00
C SER A 78 22.58 6.57 -2.75
N GLU A 79 21.34 6.18 -3.07
CA GLU A 79 20.14 6.99 -2.88
C GLU A 79 19.39 6.65 -1.58
N TYR A 80 19.81 5.59 -0.89
CA TYR A 80 19.16 5.10 0.32
C TYR A 80 19.36 6.08 1.48
N LYS A 81 18.26 6.37 2.19
CA LYS A 81 18.25 7.22 3.39
C LYS A 81 17.52 6.53 4.53
N GLU A 82 16.35 5.99 4.24
CA GLU A 82 15.47 5.32 5.20
C GLU A 82 14.61 4.26 4.48
N ASP A 83 14.14 3.26 5.22
CA ASP A 83 13.30 2.19 4.68
C ASP A 83 11.88 2.65 4.35
N ILE A 84 11.34 3.63 5.09
CA ILE A 84 9.99 4.21 4.86
C ILE A 84 10.13 5.71 4.64
N LYS A 85 10.02 6.13 3.38
CA LYS A 85 10.12 7.52 2.96
C LYS A 85 8.75 8.15 2.84
N TRP A 86 8.53 9.29 3.51
CA TRP A 86 7.28 10.04 3.40
C TRP A 86 7.41 11.20 2.42
N GLU A 87 6.69 11.13 1.31
CA GLU A 87 6.63 12.21 0.32
C GLU A 87 5.37 13.04 0.51
N ASN A 88 5.56 14.34 0.77
CA ASN A 88 4.46 15.26 0.99
C ASN A 88 3.96 15.82 -0.35
N LYS A 89 3.28 14.99 -1.14
CA LYS A 89 2.58 15.46 -2.34
C LYS A 89 1.19 15.97 -1.97
N GLN A 90 1.12 17.11 -1.27
CA GLN A 90 -0.15 17.76 -0.91
C GLN A 90 -1.00 18.14 -2.11
N ASN A 91 -0.43 18.13 -3.31
CA ASN A 91 -1.13 18.44 -4.52
C ASN A 91 -1.81 17.17 -5.05
N GLU A 92 -3.09 16.99 -4.71
CA GLU A 92 -3.98 15.91 -5.18
C GLU A 92 -3.88 15.71 -6.70
N SER A 93 -3.62 16.78 -7.45
CA SER A 93 -3.40 16.74 -8.90
C SER A 93 -2.28 15.77 -9.33
N THR A 94 -1.26 15.52 -8.51
CA THR A 94 -0.16 14.60 -8.86
C THR A 94 -0.59 13.14 -8.74
N ILE A 95 -1.33 12.80 -7.68
CA ILE A 95 -1.90 11.45 -7.51
C ILE A 95 -2.95 11.20 -8.58
N ILE A 96 -3.83 12.17 -8.84
CA ILE A 96 -4.86 12.06 -9.88
C ILE A 96 -4.20 11.87 -11.25
N LYS A 97 -3.20 12.70 -11.62
CA LYS A 97 -2.46 12.53 -12.88
C LYS A 97 -1.82 11.15 -13.00
N PHE A 98 -1.25 10.62 -11.92
CA PHE A 98 -0.69 9.27 -11.92
C PHE A 98 -1.77 8.21 -12.18
N ILE A 99 -2.88 8.25 -11.45
CA ILE A 99 -4.02 7.33 -11.63
C ILE A 99 -4.64 7.47 -13.04
N THR A 100 -4.80 8.70 -13.54
CA THR A 100 -5.30 8.96 -14.90
C THR A 100 -4.36 8.40 -15.95
N LYS A 101 -3.04 8.57 -15.78
CA LYS A 101 -2.04 7.96 -16.67
C LYS A 101 -2.19 6.44 -16.71
N LEU A 102 -2.30 5.80 -15.54
CA LEU A 102 -2.53 4.35 -15.44
C LEU A 102 -3.83 3.92 -16.14
N GLY A 103 -4.91 4.69 -16.01
CA GLY A 103 -6.18 4.41 -16.69
C GLY A 103 -6.14 4.58 -18.21
N SER A 104 -5.25 5.44 -18.72
CA SER A 104 -5.07 5.68 -20.16
C SER A 104 -4.11 4.69 -20.84
N GLU A 105 -3.15 4.14 -20.10
CA GLU A 105 -2.19 3.14 -20.57
C GLU A 105 -2.78 1.73 -20.36
N LYS A 106 -3.66 1.30 -21.27
CA LYS A 106 -4.20 -0.08 -21.41
C LYS A 106 -4.37 -0.87 -20.10
N ILE A 107 -5.57 -0.76 -19.56
CA ILE A 107 -6.15 -1.63 -18.52
C ILE A 107 -5.69 -3.08 -18.71
N THR A 108 -4.86 -3.59 -17.80
CA THR A 108 -4.89 -5.01 -17.45
C THR A 108 -6.13 -5.19 -16.57
N ASP A 109 -6.93 -6.24 -16.82
CA ASP A 109 -8.34 -6.45 -16.42
C ASP A 109 -8.66 -6.47 -14.90
N GLN A 110 -7.84 -5.89 -14.03
CA GLN A 110 -7.89 -6.06 -12.58
C GLN A 110 -8.12 -4.76 -11.78
N LEU A 111 -8.17 -3.59 -12.42
CA LEU A 111 -8.00 -2.31 -11.74
C LEU A 111 -9.24 -1.67 -11.10
N PHE A 112 -10.45 -2.19 -11.32
CA PHE A 112 -11.69 -1.49 -10.92
C PHE A 112 -12.69 -2.30 -10.09
N VAL A 113 -12.40 -3.58 -9.80
CA VAL A 113 -13.36 -4.45 -9.11
C VAL A 113 -13.28 -4.32 -7.58
N GLN A 114 -12.22 -3.74 -7.03
CA GLN A 114 -11.99 -3.63 -5.58
C GLN A 114 -11.53 -2.22 -5.20
N LYS A 115 -11.73 -1.81 -3.95
CA LYS A 115 -11.62 -0.43 -3.44
C LYS A 115 -10.20 0.18 -3.46
N ASP A 116 -9.28 -0.40 -4.24
CA ASP A 116 -7.89 -0.01 -4.36
C ASP A 116 -7.35 -0.21 -5.79
N VAL A 117 -6.32 0.55 -6.15
CA VAL A 117 -5.63 0.51 -7.45
C VAL A 117 -4.24 -0.06 -7.20
N ARG A 118 -3.91 -1.17 -7.88
CA ARG A 118 -2.65 -1.90 -7.71
C ARG A 118 -1.96 -2.08 -9.06
N GLY A 119 -0.65 -2.18 -9.06
CA GLY A 119 0.08 -2.46 -10.29
C GLY A 119 1.56 -2.71 -10.10
N PHE A 120 2.18 -3.14 -11.18
CA PHE A 120 3.61 -3.43 -11.28
C PHE A 120 4.21 -2.57 -12.38
N GLU A 121 5.39 -2.06 -12.07
CA GLU A 121 6.28 -1.33 -12.97
C GLU A 121 7.63 -2.05 -12.96
N LYS A 122 8.52 -1.71 -13.90
CA LYS A 122 9.79 -2.42 -14.07
C LYS A 122 10.62 -2.53 -12.78
N GLU A 123 10.60 -1.49 -11.95
CA GLU A 123 11.47 -1.37 -10.77
C GLU A 123 10.71 -1.16 -9.45
N TYR A 124 9.37 -1.17 -9.51
CA TYR A 124 8.53 -0.98 -8.33
C TYR A 124 7.13 -1.55 -8.55
N PHE A 125 6.43 -1.79 -7.45
CA PHE A 125 5.00 -2.03 -7.48
C PHE A 125 4.31 -1.06 -6.52
N TYR A 126 3.00 -0.91 -6.64
CA TYR A 126 2.29 0.11 -5.88
C TYR A 126 0.88 -0.30 -5.51
N ILE A 127 0.35 0.36 -4.48
CA ILE A 127 -1.05 0.30 -4.08
C ILE A 127 -1.56 1.69 -3.73
N PHE A 128 -2.73 2.05 -4.25
CA PHE A 128 -3.47 3.25 -3.86
C PHE A 128 -4.77 2.84 -3.19
N LYS A 129 -5.06 3.42 -2.04
CA LYS A 129 -6.34 3.24 -1.34
C LYS A 129 -6.88 4.59 -0.87
N PRO A 130 -8.20 4.71 -0.67
CA PRO A 130 -8.76 5.81 0.08
C PRO A 130 -8.05 6.00 1.43
N ASN A 131 -7.94 7.25 1.87
CA ASN A 131 -7.41 7.61 3.17
C ASN A 131 -8.46 7.30 4.26
N GLU A 132 -8.66 6.02 4.53
CA GLU A 132 -9.56 5.50 5.56
C GLU A 132 -8.80 4.47 6.41
N LYS A 133 -8.73 4.68 7.73
CA LYS A 133 -7.94 3.81 8.64
C LYS A 133 -8.21 2.32 8.48
N ARG A 134 -9.47 1.93 8.27
CA ARG A 134 -9.88 0.52 8.09
C ARG A 134 -9.18 -0.17 6.91
N LEU A 135 -8.88 0.57 5.84
CA LEU A 135 -8.27 0.02 4.62
C LEU A 135 -6.76 -0.20 4.73
N TRP A 136 -6.13 0.47 5.71
CA TRP A 136 -4.71 0.41 6.01
C TRP A 136 -4.40 -0.42 7.25
N HIS A 137 -5.39 -1.12 7.80
CA HIS A 137 -5.18 -1.97 8.96
C HIS A 137 -4.23 -3.14 8.65
N LYS A 138 -3.43 -3.55 9.63
CA LYS A 138 -2.40 -4.60 9.47
C LYS A 138 -2.96 -5.92 8.93
N ALA A 139 -4.18 -6.29 9.32
CA ALA A 139 -4.84 -7.49 8.79
C ALA A 139 -5.08 -7.43 7.28
N ILE A 140 -5.50 -6.26 6.77
CA ILE A 140 -5.65 -6.02 5.34
C ILE A 140 -4.27 -6.04 4.66
N GLY A 141 -3.27 -5.41 5.29
CA GLY A 141 -1.90 -5.46 4.77
C GLY A 141 -1.32 -6.86 4.62
N TYR A 142 -1.63 -7.80 5.51
CA TYR A 142 -1.21 -9.20 5.31
C TYR A 142 -1.83 -9.84 4.06
N LEU A 143 -3.11 -9.54 3.75
CA LEU A 143 -3.76 -10.02 2.54
C LEU A 143 -3.06 -9.43 1.30
N ASP A 144 -2.87 -8.11 1.30
CA ASP A 144 -2.23 -7.42 0.17
C ASP A 144 -0.80 -7.93 -0.07
N VAL A 145 0.01 -8.09 0.99
CA VAL A 145 1.37 -8.63 0.90
C VAL A 145 1.39 -10.02 0.28
N ASN A 146 0.46 -10.89 0.66
CA ASN A 146 0.38 -12.24 0.10
C ASN A 146 -0.02 -12.23 -1.37
N GLU A 147 -1.00 -11.39 -1.75
CA GLU A 147 -1.41 -11.24 -3.14
C GLU A 147 -0.27 -10.74 -4.03
N PHE A 148 0.50 -9.74 -3.58
CA PHE A 148 1.70 -9.28 -4.29
C PHE A 148 2.77 -10.37 -4.37
N ALA A 149 3.01 -11.10 -3.28
CA ALA A 149 3.99 -12.20 -3.29
C ALA A 149 3.60 -13.30 -4.27
N ASP A 150 2.32 -13.67 -4.32
CA ASP A 150 1.82 -14.69 -5.24
C ASP A 150 1.88 -14.21 -6.70
N ALA A 151 1.54 -12.96 -6.98
CA ALA A 151 1.64 -12.38 -8.31
C ALA A 151 3.10 -12.36 -8.81
N ILE A 152 4.05 -11.95 -7.96
CA ILE A 152 5.49 -11.95 -8.28
C ILE A 152 5.97 -13.38 -8.56
N LEU A 153 5.57 -14.35 -7.73
CA LEU A 153 5.96 -15.76 -7.90
C LEU A 153 5.40 -16.36 -9.20
N LYS A 154 4.15 -16.04 -9.57
CA LYS A 154 3.54 -16.51 -10.82
C LYS A 154 4.27 -15.93 -12.04
N ALA A 155 4.48 -14.61 -12.07
CA ALA A 155 5.22 -13.95 -13.15
C ALA A 155 6.66 -14.50 -13.32
N GLY A 156 7.32 -14.86 -12.21
CA GLY A 156 8.65 -15.50 -12.23
C GLY A 156 8.65 -16.96 -12.72
N ARG A 157 7.52 -17.67 -12.69
CA ARG A 157 7.39 -19.03 -13.22
C ARG A 157 7.10 -19.01 -14.72
N ASP A 158 6.22 -18.10 -15.15
CA ASP A 158 5.79 -18.00 -16.56
C ASP A 158 6.86 -17.37 -17.48
N SER A 159 7.94 -16.84 -16.89
CA SER A 159 9.11 -16.31 -17.61
C SER A 159 10.25 -17.33 -17.81
N LYS A 160 10.05 -18.58 -17.38
CA LYS A 160 10.95 -19.72 -17.63
C LYS A 160 10.38 -20.66 -18.68
#